data_AF-A0A0F8ZSQ2-F1
#
_entry.id   AF-A0A0F8ZSQ2-F1
#
_cell.length_a   1.000
_cell.length_b   1.000
_cell.length_c   1.000
_cell.angle_alpha   90.00
_cell.angle_beta   90.00
_cell.angle_gamma   90.00
#
_symmetry.space_group_name_H-M   'P 1'
#
loop_
_entity.id
_entity.type
_entity.pdbx_description
1 polymer ?
#
loop_
_entity_poly.entity_id
_entity_poly.type
_entity_poly.pdbx_seq_one_letter_code
_entity_poly.pdbx_strand_id
1 'polypeptide(L)'
;MTTEANSGHPGTPMGLAPLAYVLWTRYLKHNPRDPSWPNRDRFVLSNGHGSMLLYSLLHLTGYDLSIDEIKNFRQLGSRTAGHPERDPDISIETTTGPLGQGISNAVGMA
;
A
#
# COMPACT_ATOMS: atom_id res chain seq x y z
N MET A 1 13.17 1.50 -7.35
CA MET A 1 11.91 1.89 -7.99
C MET A 1 11.67 3.39 -7.96
N THR A 2 11.74 4.08 -6.82
CA THR A 2 11.67 5.56 -6.82
C THR A 2 12.80 6.20 -7.66
N THR A 3 13.99 5.59 -7.65
CA THR A 3 15.13 5.99 -8.51
C THR A 3 14.87 5.69 -9.99
N GLU A 4 14.39 4.48 -10.30
CA GLU A 4 14.04 4.08 -11.68
C GLU A 4 12.95 4.95 -12.30
N ALA A 5 11.93 5.32 -11.51
CA ALA A 5 10.88 6.25 -11.94
C ALA A 5 11.35 7.71 -11.95
N ASN A 6 12.58 8.00 -11.50
CA ASN A 6 13.12 9.34 -11.26
C ASN A 6 12.14 10.24 -10.48
N SER A 7 11.36 9.64 -9.57
CA SER A 7 10.18 10.24 -8.95
C SER A 7 9.71 9.44 -7.74
N GLY A 8 9.37 10.11 -6.63
CA GLY A 8 8.78 9.47 -5.45
C GLY A 8 9.41 9.89 -4.12
N HIS A 9 8.99 9.24 -3.03
CA HIS A 9 9.40 9.58 -1.67
C HIS A 9 10.07 8.37 -0.99
N PRO A 10 11.39 8.19 -1.12
CA PRO A 10 12.07 7.01 -0.58
C PRO A 10 12.24 7.03 0.95
N GLY A 11 12.31 8.21 1.57
CA GLY A 11 12.62 8.35 3.00
C GLY A 11 11.57 7.72 3.92
N THR A 12 10.28 7.95 3.66
CA THR A 12 9.20 7.38 4.47
C THR A 12 9.15 5.85 4.40
N PRO A 13 9.17 5.19 3.23
CA PRO A 13 9.31 3.74 3.13
C PRO A 13 10.53 3.18 3.89
N MET A 14 11.70 3.80 3.76
CA MET A 14 12.90 3.34 4.46
C MET A 14 12.76 3.43 5.99
N GLY A 15 12.22 4.54 6.49
CA GLY A 15 12.05 4.74 7.94
C GLY A 15 10.96 3.85 8.55
N LEU A 16 9.90 3.55 7.80
CA LEU A 16 8.76 2.76 8.31
C LEU A 16 8.87 1.26 8.02
N ALA A 17 9.85 0.80 7.24
CA ALA A 17 9.99 -0.61 6.88
C ALA A 17 10.01 -1.57 8.09
N PRO A 18 10.72 -1.30 9.20
CA PRO A 18 10.70 -2.19 10.37
C PRO A 18 9.31 -2.29 11.01
N LEU A 19 8.63 -1.14 11.17
CA LEU A 19 7.27 -1.09 11.72
C LEU A 19 6.28 -1.86 10.85
N ALA A 20 6.31 -1.59 9.54
CA ALA A 20 5.43 -2.22 8.59
C ALA A 20 5.66 -3.74 8.51
N TYR A 21 6.91 -4.18 8.53
CA TYR A 21 7.26 -5.60 8.55
C TYR A 21 6.65 -6.31 9.76
N VAL A 22 6.83 -5.75 10.97
CA VAL A 22 6.27 -6.34 12.19
C VAL A 22 4.75 -6.37 12.14
N LEU A 23 4.10 -5.26 11.77
CA LEU A 23 2.65 -5.18 11.66
C LEU A 23 2.10 -6.25 10.70
N TRP A 24 2.60 -6.29 9.46
CA TRP A 24 2.07 -7.15 8.41
C TRP A 24 2.40 -8.64 8.60
N THR A 25 3.54 -8.97 9.21
CA THR A 25 3.98 -10.37 9.32
C THR A 25 3.64 -11.03 10.66
N ARG A 26 3.18 -10.25 11.66
CA ARG A 26 2.92 -10.77 13.02
C ARG A 26 1.52 -10.46 13.54
N TYR A 27 0.92 -9.34 13.13
CA TYR A 27 -0.32 -8.86 13.75
C TYR A 27 -1.49 -8.74 12.77
N LEU A 28 -1.24 -8.28 11.55
CA LEU A 28 -2.29 -8.03 10.57
C LEU A 28 -2.95 -9.35 10.15
N LYS A 29 -4.26 -9.46 10.40
CA LYS A 29 -5.07 -10.59 9.95
C LYS A 29 -5.58 -10.31 8.54
N HIS A 30 -4.88 -10.83 7.53
CA HIS A 30 -5.26 -10.65 6.13
C HIS A 30 -5.07 -11.94 5.33
N ASN A 31 -5.73 -12.02 4.17
CA ASN A 31 -5.61 -13.15 3.25
C ASN A 31 -5.38 -12.64 1.83
N PRO A 32 -4.15 -12.68 1.29
CA PRO A 32 -3.86 -12.26 -0.07
C PRO A 32 -4.63 -13.02 -1.16
N ARG A 33 -5.10 -14.24 -0.86
CA ARG A 33 -5.94 -15.04 -1.78
C ARG A 33 -7.42 -14.69 -1.71
N ASP A 34 -7.84 -13.95 -0.69
CA ASP A 34 -9.19 -13.39 -0.57
C ASP A 34 -9.11 -11.97 0.02
N PRO A 35 -8.68 -10.99 -0.79
CA PRO A 35 -8.65 -9.58 -0.39
C PRO A 35 -10.04 -9.03 -0.03
N SER A 36 -11.09 -9.68 -0.51
CA SER A 36 -12.49 -9.30 -0.24
C SER A 36 -13.00 -9.76 1.12
N TRP A 37 -12.28 -10.65 1.80
CA TRP A 37 -12.67 -11.25 3.09
C TRP A 37 -13.21 -10.20 4.06
N PRO A 38 -14.51 -10.26 4.44
CA PRO A 38 -15.12 -9.18 5.23
C PRO A 38 -14.45 -8.94 6.59
N ASN A 39 -14.00 -10.01 7.26
CA ASN A 39 -13.46 -10.00 8.62
C ASN A 39 -11.91 -9.95 8.70
N ARG A 40 -11.25 -9.48 7.63
CA ARG A 40 -9.82 -9.12 7.65
C ARG A 40 -9.60 -7.82 8.43
N ASP A 41 -8.40 -7.59 8.92
CA ASP A 41 -8.00 -6.27 9.41
C ASP A 41 -7.86 -5.29 8.23
N ARG A 42 -8.20 -4.02 8.45
CA ARG A 42 -8.09 -2.95 7.45
C ARG A 42 -6.82 -2.15 7.68
N PHE A 43 -5.90 -2.18 6.71
CA PHE A 43 -4.69 -1.35 6.75
C PHE A 43 -4.87 -0.09 5.91
N VAL A 44 -4.62 1.09 6.50
CA VAL A 44 -4.67 2.37 5.79
C VAL A 44 -3.33 3.09 5.91
N LEU A 45 -2.67 3.33 4.77
CA LEU A 45 -1.48 4.17 4.70
C LEU A 45 -1.91 5.65 4.58
N SER A 46 -2.16 6.32 5.72
CA SER A 46 -2.65 7.71 5.70
C SER A 46 -1.65 8.71 5.10
N ASN A 47 -0.36 8.45 5.22
CA ASN A 47 0.72 9.20 4.57
C ASN A 47 0.98 8.60 3.18
N GLY A 48 0.00 8.74 2.28
CA GLY A 48 -0.02 8.07 0.97
C GLY A 48 1.20 8.34 0.09
N HIS A 49 1.97 9.40 0.35
CA HIS A 49 3.22 9.66 -0.38
C HIS A 49 4.26 8.54 -0.19
N GLY A 50 4.15 7.73 0.88
CA GLY A 50 4.92 6.51 1.13
C GLY A 50 4.45 5.29 0.34
N SER A 51 3.72 5.48 -0.77
CA SER A 51 3.08 4.44 -1.60
C SER A 51 3.94 3.21 -1.89
N MET A 52 5.24 3.40 -2.15
CA MET A 52 6.15 2.28 -2.44
C MET A 52 6.29 1.29 -1.27
N LEU A 53 6.11 1.73 -0.03
CA LEU A 53 6.03 0.84 1.12
C LEU A 53 4.83 -0.11 0.99
N LEU A 54 3.64 0.44 0.70
CA LEU A 54 2.41 -0.35 0.55
C LEU A 54 2.53 -1.33 -0.62
N TYR A 55 2.97 -0.88 -1.80
CA TYR A 55 3.14 -1.77 -2.94
C TYR A 55 4.16 -2.89 -2.67
N SER A 56 5.26 -2.58 -1.96
CA SER A 56 6.24 -3.59 -1.58
C SER A 56 5.63 -4.63 -0.64
N LEU A 57 4.82 -4.22 0.35
CA LEU A 57 4.14 -5.13 1.26
C LEU A 57 3.12 -6.00 0.54
N LEU A 58 2.31 -5.43 -0.36
CA LEU A 58 1.33 -6.16 -1.15
C LEU A 58 2.00 -7.25 -2.00
N HIS A 59 3.06 -6.89 -2.73
CA HIS A 59 3.83 -7.85 -3.52
C HIS A 59 4.47 -8.94 -2.64
N LEU A 60 5.18 -8.56 -1.58
CA LEU A 60 5.91 -9.51 -0.72
C LEU A 60 5.00 -10.45 0.06
N THR A 61 3.78 -10.00 0.38
CA THR A 61 2.80 -10.84 1.08
C THR A 61 1.93 -11.67 0.14
N GLY A 62 2.06 -11.51 -1.18
CA GLY A 62 1.46 -12.39 -2.17
C GLY A 62 0.08 -11.95 -2.68
N TYR A 63 -0.23 -10.66 -2.61
CA TYR A 63 -1.35 -10.11 -3.37
C TYR A 63 -1.05 -10.13 -4.87
N ASP A 64 -2.07 -9.93 -5.69
CA ASP A 64 -1.97 -9.85 -7.16
C ASP A 64 -1.32 -8.53 -7.63
N LEU A 65 -0.09 -8.29 -7.16
CA LEU A 65 0.74 -7.16 -7.55
C LEU A 65 2.12 -7.71 -7.89
N SER A 66 2.41 -7.81 -9.19
CA SER A 66 3.65 -8.40 -9.68
C SER A 66 4.86 -7.48 -9.45
N ILE A 67 6.06 -8.05 -9.57
CA ILE A 67 7.29 -7.24 -9.56
C ILE A 67 7.36 -6.29 -10.76
N ASP A 68 6.72 -6.62 -11.88
CA ASP A 68 6.72 -5.78 -13.07
C ASP A 68 5.78 -4.57 -12.90
N GLU A 69 4.67 -4.72 -12.18
CA GLU A 69 3.88 -3.58 -11.71
C GLU A 69 4.75 -2.64 -10.86
N ILE A 70 5.49 -3.17 -9.89
CA ILE A 70 6.40 -2.38 -9.05
C ILE A 70 7.48 -1.64 -9.88
N LYS A 71 8.01 -2.25 -10.94
CA LYS A 71 8.94 -1.59 -11.86
C LYS A 71 8.27 -0.46 -12.65
N ASN A 72 6.99 -0.60 -12.97
CA ASN A 72 6.17 0.41 -13.65
C ASN A 72 5.62 1.49 -12.70
N PHE A 73 6.23 1.68 -11.53
CA PHE A 73 5.84 2.74 -10.59
C PHE A 73 5.74 4.11 -11.27
N ARG A 74 4.60 4.79 -11.04
CA ARG A 74 4.25 6.11 -11.60
C ARG A 74 4.15 6.17 -13.13
N GLN A 75 4.09 5.02 -13.81
CA GLN A 75 3.86 5.00 -15.25
C GLN A 75 2.36 4.98 -15.55
N LEU A 76 1.98 5.58 -16.69
CA LEU A 76 0.60 5.62 -17.15
C LEU A 76 0.06 4.20 -17.35
N GLY A 77 -1.12 3.91 -16.79
CA GLY A 77 -1.75 2.59 -16.88
C GLY A 77 -1.21 1.54 -15.89
N SER A 78 -0.21 1.87 -15.07
CA SER A 78 0.21 0.99 -13.97
C SER A 78 -0.79 1.02 -12.81
N ARG A 79 -0.90 -0.08 -12.06
CA ARG A 79 -1.62 -0.13 -10.77
C ARG A 79 -0.84 0.54 -9.65
N THR A 80 0.47 0.74 -9.84
CA THR A 80 1.36 1.39 -8.88
C THR A 80 1.48 2.90 -9.10
N ALA A 81 0.38 3.61 -8.91
CA ALA A 81 0.33 5.07 -9.00
C ALA A 81 1.21 5.78 -7.96
N GLY A 82 1.46 7.08 -8.14
CA GLY A 82 2.36 7.85 -7.26
C GLY A 82 1.91 7.95 -5.79
N HIS A 83 0.60 7.81 -5.59
CA HIS A 83 -0.13 7.68 -4.32
C HIS A 83 -1.05 6.45 -4.45
N PRO A 84 -1.39 5.73 -3.35
CA PRO A 84 -2.30 4.59 -3.45
C PRO A 84 -3.67 5.05 -3.95
N GLU A 85 -4.18 4.36 -4.95
CA GLU A 85 -5.55 4.50 -5.46
C GLU A 85 -6.34 3.27 -5.03
N ARG A 86 -7.58 3.46 -4.55
CA ARG A 86 -8.41 2.38 -4.01
C ARG A 86 -8.55 1.24 -5.03
N ASP A 87 -8.09 0.07 -4.64
CA ASP A 87 -8.08 -1.16 -5.45
C ASP A 87 -8.45 -2.35 -4.53
N PRO A 88 -9.72 -2.77 -4.52
CA PRO A 88 -10.20 -3.87 -3.69
C PRO A 88 -9.54 -5.22 -4.01
N ASP A 89 -9.07 -5.42 -5.24
CA ASP A 89 -8.54 -6.71 -5.70
C ASP A 89 -7.15 -6.99 -5.12
N ILE A 90 -6.47 -5.97 -4.59
CA ILE A 90 -5.19 -6.09 -3.89
C ILE A 90 -5.22 -5.42 -2.51
N SER A 91 -6.40 -5.20 -1.94
CA SER A 91 -6.58 -4.65 -0.59
C SER A 91 -5.99 -3.25 -0.38
N ILE A 92 -5.97 -2.39 -1.41
CA ILE A 92 -5.80 -0.94 -1.21
C ILE A 92 -7.15 -0.37 -0.77
N GLU A 93 -7.34 -0.28 0.55
CA GLU A 93 -8.62 0.01 1.19
C GLU A 93 -9.22 1.37 0.80
N THR A 94 -8.37 2.38 0.60
CA THR A 94 -8.77 3.74 0.27
C THR A 94 -7.68 4.46 -0.50
N THR A 95 -8.09 5.39 -1.36
CA THR A 95 -7.17 6.36 -1.96
C THR A 95 -6.65 7.28 -0.87
N THR A 96 -5.32 7.47 -0.80
CA THR A 96 -4.69 8.42 0.14
C THR A 96 -3.63 9.24 -0.57
N GLY A 97 -3.53 10.53 -0.22
CA GLY A 97 -2.60 11.47 -0.83
C GLY A 97 -2.75 12.84 -0.19
N PRO A 98 -3.97 13.40 -0.16
CA PRO A 98 -4.33 14.49 0.73
C PRO A 98 -4.18 14.06 2.19
N LEU A 99 -3.26 14.70 2.92
CA LEU A 99 -2.98 14.36 4.31
C LEU A 99 -4.21 14.58 5.20
N GLY A 100 -4.30 13.80 6.27
CA GLY A 100 -5.41 13.83 7.24
C GLY A 100 -6.62 12.99 6.82
N GLN A 101 -6.91 12.85 5.53
CA GLN A 101 -8.11 12.09 5.10
C GLN A 101 -7.97 10.58 5.32
N GLY A 102 -6.77 10.02 5.16
CA GLY A 102 -6.57 8.57 5.35
C GLY A 102 -6.92 8.10 6.77
N ILE A 103 -6.47 8.83 7.79
CA ILE A 103 -6.84 8.51 9.17
C ILE A 103 -8.34 8.73 9.43
N SER A 104 -8.95 9.78 8.85
CA SER A 104 -10.41 9.98 8.94
C SER A 104 -11.19 8.83 8.29
N ASN A 105 -10.71 8.28 7.18
CA ASN A 105 -11.32 7.10 6.55
C ASN A 105 -11.19 5.87 7.48
N ALA A 106 -10.03 5.68 8.11
CA ALA A 106 -9.83 4.59 9.07
C ALA A 106 -10.73 4.73 10.31
N VAL A 107 -11.03 5.95 10.76
CA VAL A 107 -12.02 6.18 11.85
C VAL A 107 -13.41 5.66 11.45
N GLY A 108 -13.81 5.82 10.18
CA GLY A 108 -15.08 5.26 9.69
C GLY A 108 -15.08 3.73 9.52
N MET A 109 -13.90 3.09 9.51
CA MET A 109 -13.76 1.64 9.43
C MET A 109 -13.74 0.95 10.80
N ALA A 110 -13.48 1.71 11.88
CA ALA A 110 -13.25 1.21 13.22
C ALA A 110 -14.55 1.03 14.04
#